data_AF-A0A7S0A4G6-F1
#
_entry.id   AF-A0A7S0A4G6-F1
#
_cell.length_a   1.000
_cell.length_b   1.000
_cell.length_c   1.000
_cell.angle_alpha   90.00
_cell.angle_beta   90.00
_cell.angle_gamma   90.00
#
_symmetry.space_group_name_H-M   'P 1'
#
loop_
_entity.id
_entity.type
_entity.pdbx_description
1 polymer ?
#
loop_
_entity_poly.entity_id
_entity_poly.type
_entity_poly.pdbx_seq_one_letter_code
_entity_poly.pdbx_strand_id
1 'polypeptide(L)'
;FTCSVPMTRIRDIAHRNDIPKEMKDHIKHNLQNKLHRCADPGDLVTLDKLMERVKHEGTYSPAFVKELEIFHVELREFFNASGLDDTAEQVANEDSSFRPAVDKLLGMKKGGGEPVAQLPALTELRRLLTSKVRSEQTLLRLDLELEKYSFVLLSQVEQGLNTGGGGSTDWWQRLLCALQQALVQAELSGIAPEECAIVG
;
A
#
# COMPACT_ATOMS: atom_id res chain seq x y z
N PHE A 1 2.34 -4.64 -19.80
CA PHE A 1 2.09 -6.10 -19.67
C PHE A 1 1.91 -6.58 -18.22
N THR A 2 1.58 -5.72 -17.25
CA THR A 2 1.69 -6.06 -15.82
C THR A 2 0.37 -6.27 -15.06
N CYS A 3 -0.81 -6.00 -15.65
CA CYS A 3 -2.08 -6.14 -14.91
C CYS A 3 -2.59 -7.58 -14.70
N SER A 4 -2.03 -8.58 -15.39
CA SER A 4 -2.60 -9.94 -15.39
C SER A 4 -1.91 -10.94 -14.47
N VAL A 5 -0.72 -10.66 -13.97
CA VAL A 5 0.08 -11.64 -13.20
C VAL A 5 -0.55 -11.96 -11.84
N PRO A 6 -0.79 -10.97 -10.94
CA PRO A 6 -1.40 -11.27 -9.63
C PRO A 6 -2.82 -11.83 -9.77
N MET A 7 -3.60 -11.34 -10.74
CA MET A 7 -4.98 -11.81 -10.99
C MET A 7 -5.04 -13.26 -11.48
N THR A 8 -4.02 -13.71 -12.21
CA THR A 8 -3.90 -15.11 -12.64
C THR A 8 -3.42 -15.97 -11.47
N ARG A 9 -2.43 -15.51 -10.69
CA ARG A 9 -1.90 -16.27 -9.56
C ARG A 9 -2.93 -16.52 -8.47
N ILE A 10 -3.73 -15.51 -8.10
CA ILE A 10 -4.80 -15.71 -7.09
C ILE A 10 -5.86 -16.71 -7.56
N ARG A 11 -6.14 -16.74 -8.87
CA ARG A 11 -7.01 -17.77 -9.46
C ARG A 11 -6.39 -19.14 -9.27
N ASP A 12 -5.11 -19.32 -9.61
CA ASP A 12 -4.45 -20.62 -9.52
C ASP A 12 -4.36 -21.12 -8.07
N ILE A 13 -4.00 -20.23 -7.13
CA ILE A 13 -3.99 -20.51 -5.69
C ILE A 13 -5.37 -20.98 -5.21
N ALA A 14 -6.44 -20.31 -5.62
CA ALA A 14 -7.81 -20.68 -5.25
C ALA A 14 -8.29 -22.01 -5.86
N HIS A 15 -7.61 -22.56 -6.88
CA HIS A 15 -7.95 -23.85 -7.48
C HIS A 15 -7.10 -25.02 -6.98
N ARG A 16 -6.08 -24.77 -6.15
CA ARG A 16 -5.19 -25.80 -5.60
C ARG A 16 -5.92 -26.94 -4.87
N ASN A 17 -5.37 -28.15 -4.98
CA ASN A 17 -5.93 -29.37 -4.38
C ASN A 17 -5.29 -29.72 -3.02
N ASP A 18 -4.18 -29.07 -2.68
CA ASP A 18 -3.41 -29.29 -1.46
C ASP A 18 -3.77 -28.33 -0.31
N ILE A 19 -4.94 -27.69 -0.40
CA ILE A 19 -5.51 -26.84 0.66
C ILE A 19 -6.91 -27.34 1.07
N PRO A 20 -7.29 -27.23 2.36
CA PRO A 20 -8.64 -27.57 2.81
C PRO A 20 -9.73 -26.76 2.11
N LYS A 21 -10.93 -27.33 1.97
CA LYS A 21 -12.07 -26.67 1.33
C LYS A 21 -12.40 -25.32 1.97
N GLU A 22 -12.38 -25.24 3.30
CA GLU A 22 -12.63 -23.99 4.03
C GLU A 22 -11.65 -22.88 3.62
N MET A 23 -10.36 -23.20 3.52
CA MET A 23 -9.33 -22.25 3.10
C MET A 23 -9.54 -21.81 1.64
N LYS A 24 -9.92 -22.76 0.78
CA LYS A 24 -10.24 -22.51 -0.63
C LYS A 24 -11.39 -21.51 -0.78
N ASP A 25 -12.47 -21.73 -0.02
CA ASP A 25 -13.64 -20.87 -0.01
C ASP A 25 -13.29 -19.47 0.56
N HIS A 26 -12.47 -19.42 1.61
CA HIS A 26 -11.99 -18.15 2.18
C HIS A 26 -11.20 -17.33 1.15
N ILE A 27 -10.21 -17.93 0.47
CA ILE A 27 -9.40 -17.26 -0.57
C ILE A 27 -10.29 -16.78 -1.72
N LYS A 28 -11.22 -17.63 -2.19
CA LYS A 28 -12.12 -17.28 -3.29
C LYS A 28 -13.01 -16.09 -2.95
N HIS A 29 -13.65 -16.11 -1.78
CA HIS A 29 -14.66 -15.11 -1.43
C HIS A 29 -14.08 -13.81 -0.89
N ASN A 30 -12.98 -13.86 -0.13
CA ASN A 30 -12.40 -12.69 0.52
C ASN A 30 -11.29 -12.02 -0.27
N LEU A 31 -10.64 -12.72 -1.20
CA LEU A 31 -9.57 -12.17 -2.04
C LEU A 31 -9.93 -12.22 -3.53
N GLN A 32 -10.04 -13.41 -4.11
CA GLN A 32 -10.15 -13.56 -5.57
C GLN A 32 -11.33 -12.78 -6.17
N ASN A 33 -12.54 -12.96 -5.63
CA ASN A 33 -13.74 -12.30 -6.15
C ASN A 33 -13.69 -10.77 -5.99
N LYS A 34 -13.03 -10.26 -4.95
CA LYS A 34 -12.89 -8.82 -4.73
C LYS A 34 -11.89 -8.24 -5.71
N LEU A 35 -10.69 -8.81 -5.77
CA LEU A 35 -9.63 -8.41 -6.68
C LEU A 35 -10.05 -8.42 -8.16
N HIS A 36 -10.88 -9.39 -8.59
CA HIS A 36 -11.41 -9.45 -9.96
C HIS A 36 -12.54 -8.46 -10.24
N ARG A 37 -13.20 -7.90 -9.21
CA ARG A 37 -14.29 -6.93 -9.36
C ARG A 37 -13.78 -5.49 -9.20
N CYS A 38 -13.12 -5.23 -8.08
CA CYS A 38 -12.53 -3.96 -7.69
C CYS A 38 -11.30 -4.27 -6.82
N ALA A 39 -10.11 -4.25 -7.41
CA ALA A 39 -8.88 -4.38 -6.64
C ALA A 39 -8.60 -3.09 -5.86
N ASP A 40 -8.43 -3.22 -4.54
CA ASP A 40 -8.20 -2.12 -3.61
C ASP A 40 -7.00 -2.44 -2.69
N PRO A 41 -6.19 -1.45 -2.26
CA PRO A 41 -5.11 -1.68 -1.31
C PRO A 41 -5.54 -2.37 0.00
N GLY A 42 -6.79 -2.25 0.44
CA GLY A 42 -7.33 -3.03 1.56
C GLY A 42 -7.33 -4.55 1.33
N ASP A 43 -7.25 -5.01 0.08
CA ASP A 43 -7.02 -6.40 -0.24
C ASP A 43 -5.62 -6.89 0.20
N LEU A 44 -4.60 -6.00 0.27
CA LEU A 44 -3.30 -6.33 0.88
C LEU A 44 -3.44 -6.64 2.37
N VAL A 45 -4.24 -5.86 3.10
CA VAL A 45 -4.51 -6.12 4.53
C VAL A 45 -5.23 -7.46 4.71
N THR A 46 -6.15 -7.80 3.81
CA THR A 46 -6.82 -9.10 3.81
C THR A 46 -5.83 -10.24 3.55
N LEU A 47 -4.89 -10.02 2.63
CA LEU A 47 -3.83 -10.98 2.32
C LEU A 47 -2.81 -11.13 3.46
N ASP A 48 -2.45 -10.05 4.15
CA ASP A 48 -1.56 -10.07 5.32
C ASP A 48 -2.14 -10.96 6.43
N LYS A 49 -3.41 -10.75 6.78
CA LYS A 49 -4.13 -11.59 7.76
C LYS A 49 -4.18 -13.06 7.35
N LEU A 50 -4.35 -13.31 6.05
CA LEU A 50 -4.31 -14.67 5.52
C LEU A 50 -2.91 -15.28 5.69
N MET A 51 -1.85 -14.53 5.40
CA MET A 51 -0.48 -14.99 5.59
C MET A 51 -0.16 -15.29 7.05
N GLU A 52 -0.62 -14.45 7.98
CA GLU A 52 -0.48 -14.71 9.43
C GLU A 52 -1.19 -15.99 9.84
N ARG A 53 -2.44 -16.18 9.39
CA ARG A 53 -3.20 -17.41 9.65
C ARG A 53 -2.46 -18.65 9.14
N VAL A 54 -1.93 -18.59 7.91
CA VAL A 54 -1.16 -19.68 7.29
C VAL A 54 0.10 -20.00 8.10
N LYS A 55 0.83 -18.98 8.56
CA LYS A 55 2.03 -19.14 9.38
C LYS A 55 1.72 -19.72 10.76
N HIS A 56 0.62 -19.30 11.39
CA HIS A 56 0.22 -19.77 12.71
C HIS A 56 -0.27 -21.22 12.69
N GLU A 57 -1.08 -21.61 11.70
CA GLU A 57 -1.64 -22.95 11.62
C GLU A 57 -0.60 -24.02 11.19
N GLY A 58 0.48 -23.64 10.50
CA GLY A 58 1.68 -24.47 10.27
C GLY A 58 1.47 -25.80 9.52
N THR A 59 0.26 -26.07 9.03
CA THR A 59 -0.16 -27.37 8.45
C THR A 59 -0.27 -27.34 6.93
N TYR A 60 0.00 -26.21 6.31
CA TYR A 60 -0.11 -26.03 4.86
C TYR A 60 1.12 -26.50 4.11
N SER A 61 0.93 -26.89 2.84
CA SER A 61 2.04 -27.36 2.00
C SER A 61 3.06 -26.22 1.77
N PRO A 62 4.37 -26.52 1.77
CA PRO A 62 5.40 -25.51 1.47
C PRO A 62 5.22 -24.87 0.09
N ALA A 63 4.67 -25.62 -0.87
CA ALA A 63 4.39 -25.13 -2.21
C ALA A 63 3.26 -24.10 -2.23
N PHE A 64 2.22 -24.27 -1.41
CA PHE A 64 1.16 -23.28 -1.26
C PHE A 64 1.66 -22.01 -0.58
N VAL A 65 2.41 -22.14 0.52
CA VAL A 65 2.96 -20.99 1.26
C VAL A 65 3.82 -20.12 0.34
N LYS A 66 4.72 -20.75 -0.43
CA LYS A 66 5.58 -20.05 -1.39
C LYS A 66 4.80 -19.29 -2.46
N GLU A 67 3.76 -19.92 -3.03
CA GLU A 67 2.92 -19.26 -4.03
C GLU A 67 2.16 -18.06 -3.42
N LEU A 68 1.72 -18.18 -2.17
CA LEU A 68 1.06 -17.09 -1.46
C LEU A 68 2.00 -15.92 -1.16
N GLU A 69 3.26 -16.19 -0.81
CA GLU A 69 4.30 -15.18 -0.64
C GLU A 69 4.63 -14.45 -1.96
N ILE A 70 4.75 -15.20 -3.06
CA ILE A 70 4.96 -14.59 -4.39
C ILE A 70 3.76 -13.73 -4.76
N PHE A 71 2.54 -14.22 -4.55
CA PHE A 71 1.32 -13.46 -4.80
C PHE A 71 1.26 -12.17 -3.98
N HIS A 72 1.71 -12.20 -2.72
CA HIS A 72 1.79 -11.01 -1.87
C HIS A 72 2.70 -9.94 -2.45
N VAL A 73 3.91 -10.32 -2.86
CA VAL A 73 4.85 -9.39 -3.50
C VAL A 73 4.27 -8.84 -4.81
N GLU A 74 3.70 -9.69 -5.66
CA GLU A 74 3.12 -9.28 -6.94
C GLU A 74 1.92 -8.34 -6.76
N LEU A 75 1.04 -8.63 -5.79
CA LEU A 75 -0.11 -7.79 -5.50
C LEU A 75 0.33 -6.42 -4.98
N ARG A 76 1.37 -6.40 -4.14
CA ARG A 76 1.97 -5.17 -3.64
C ARG A 76 2.61 -4.35 -4.77
N GLU A 77 3.35 -5.00 -5.67
CA GLU A 77 3.93 -4.37 -6.85
C GLU A 77 2.85 -3.86 -7.80
N PHE A 78 1.77 -4.59 -7.97
CA PHE A 78 0.64 -4.18 -8.80
C PHE A 78 0.01 -2.88 -8.30
N PHE A 79 -0.27 -2.76 -6.99
CA PHE A 79 -0.78 -1.50 -6.42
C PHE A 79 0.26 -0.38 -6.44
N ASN A 80 1.54 -0.71 -6.28
CA ASN A 80 2.62 0.28 -6.42
C ASN A 80 2.80 0.74 -7.88
N ALA A 81 2.50 -0.10 -8.87
CA ALA A 81 2.71 0.18 -10.30
C ALA A 81 1.47 0.73 -11.01
N SER A 82 0.29 0.64 -10.41
CA SER A 82 -0.95 1.08 -11.03
C SER A 82 -1.16 2.59 -10.85
N GLY A 83 -0.72 3.39 -11.83
CA GLY A 83 -1.24 4.73 -12.10
C GLY A 83 -0.63 5.91 -11.33
N LEU A 84 0.02 5.69 -10.18
CA LEU A 84 0.66 6.78 -9.44
C LEU A 84 1.75 7.48 -10.25
N ASP A 85 2.70 6.70 -10.80
CA ASP A 85 3.86 7.25 -11.52
C ASP A 85 3.42 8.04 -12.75
N ASP A 86 2.52 7.48 -13.54
CA ASP A 86 2.00 8.12 -14.74
C ASP A 86 1.23 9.41 -14.43
N THR A 87 0.38 9.38 -13.38
CA THR A 87 -0.40 10.56 -12.98
C THR A 87 0.50 11.64 -12.36
N ALA A 88 1.52 11.24 -11.59
CA ALA A 88 2.49 12.16 -11.01
C ALA A 88 3.34 12.84 -12.09
N GLU A 89 3.81 12.09 -13.08
CA GLU A 89 4.53 12.63 -14.24
C GLU A 89 3.64 13.55 -15.07
N GLN A 90 2.38 13.18 -15.31
CA GLN A 90 1.42 14.04 -16.00
C GLN A 90 1.25 15.38 -15.26
N VAL A 91 1.00 15.36 -13.96
CA VAL A 91 0.85 16.58 -13.15
C VAL A 91 2.13 17.42 -13.15
N ALA A 92 3.31 16.81 -13.06
CA ALA A 92 4.59 17.52 -13.13
C ALA A 92 4.89 18.12 -14.51
N ASN A 93 4.35 17.53 -15.58
CA ASN A 93 4.43 18.08 -16.94
C ASN A 93 3.45 19.24 -17.15
N GLU A 94 2.26 19.16 -16.56
CA GLU A 94 1.22 20.20 -16.65
C GLU A 94 1.54 21.41 -15.76
N ASP A 95 2.05 21.18 -14.54
CA ASP A 95 2.49 22.21 -13.61
C ASP A 95 3.88 21.88 -13.04
N SER A 96 4.88 22.61 -13.53
CA SER A 96 6.29 22.43 -13.15
C SER A 96 6.55 22.66 -11.65
N SER A 97 5.64 23.30 -10.91
CA SER A 97 5.79 23.47 -9.47
C SER A 97 5.74 22.14 -8.69
N PHE A 98 5.17 21.08 -9.27
CA PHE A 98 5.17 19.74 -8.68
C PHE A 98 6.43 18.93 -8.97
N ARG A 99 7.20 19.29 -10.01
CA ARG A 99 8.35 18.50 -10.49
C ARG A 99 9.34 18.12 -9.38
N PRO A 100 9.79 19.04 -8.49
CA PRO A 100 10.75 18.67 -7.44
C PRO A 100 10.22 17.61 -6.47
N ALA A 101 8.94 17.70 -6.09
CA ALA A 101 8.31 16.76 -5.18
C ALA A 101 8.03 15.41 -5.85
N VAL A 102 7.62 15.42 -7.13
CA VAL A 102 7.42 14.21 -7.93
C VAL A 102 8.73 13.46 -8.15
N ASP A 103 9.79 14.15 -8.58
CA ASP A 103 11.10 13.54 -8.84
C ASP A 103 11.68 12.91 -7.56
N LYS A 104 11.52 13.58 -6.41
CA LYS A 104 11.93 13.06 -5.11
C LYS A 104 11.19 11.77 -4.74
N LEU A 105 9.86 11.78 -4.82
CA LEU A 105 9.04 10.62 -4.48
C LEU A 105 9.31 9.45 -5.44
N LEU A 106 9.26 9.68 -6.74
CA LEU A 106 9.45 8.64 -7.75
C LEU A 106 10.89 8.11 -7.76
N GLY A 107 11.88 8.96 -7.47
CA GLY A 107 13.28 8.56 -7.30
C GLY A 107 13.45 7.59 -6.13
N MET A 108 12.85 7.89 -4.97
CA MET A 108 12.88 6.99 -3.81
C MET A 108 12.12 5.68 -4.07
N LYS A 109 10.95 5.76 -4.71
CA LYS A 109 10.13 4.61 -5.06
C LYS A 109 10.83 3.64 -6.01
N LYS A 110 11.44 4.17 -7.09
CA LYS A 110 12.19 3.37 -8.08
C LYS A 110 13.51 2.84 -7.52
N GLY A 111 14.14 3.58 -6.62
CA GLY A 111 15.38 3.19 -5.94
C GLY A 111 15.20 2.13 -4.86
N GLY A 112 13.96 1.68 -4.58
CA GLY A 112 13.68 0.74 -3.49
C GLY A 112 13.97 1.35 -2.12
N GLY A 113 13.77 2.65 -1.96
CA GLY A 113 14.02 3.36 -0.71
C GLY A 113 13.22 2.78 0.46
N GLU A 114 13.72 2.96 1.67
CA GLU A 114 13.05 2.44 2.85
C GLU A 114 11.64 3.04 3.01
N PRO A 115 10.58 2.25 3.29
CA PRO A 115 9.21 2.74 3.30
C PRO A 115 8.99 3.96 4.20
N VAL A 116 9.65 3.98 5.37
CA VAL A 116 9.60 5.10 6.33
C VAL A 116 10.20 6.39 5.76
N ALA A 117 11.20 6.29 4.89
CA ALA A 117 11.84 7.44 4.24
C ALA A 117 11.01 7.99 3.06
N GLN A 118 10.13 7.16 2.48
CA GLN A 118 9.24 7.57 1.39
C GLN A 118 8.01 8.35 1.88
N LEU A 119 7.52 8.05 3.09
CA LEU A 119 6.34 8.70 3.67
C LEU A 119 6.45 10.24 3.70
N PRO A 120 7.56 10.87 4.15
CA PRO A 120 7.71 12.32 4.09
C PRO A 120 7.65 12.91 2.68
N ALA A 121 8.23 12.24 1.68
CA ALA A 121 8.19 12.69 0.28
C ALA A 121 6.77 12.62 -0.30
N LEU A 122 6.01 11.57 0.07
CA LEU A 122 4.60 11.44 -0.28
C LEU A 122 3.76 12.55 0.36
N THR A 123 3.95 12.80 1.66
CA THR A 123 3.28 13.86 2.40
C THR A 123 3.54 15.24 1.81
N GLU A 124 4.78 15.52 1.41
CA GLU A 124 5.15 16.78 0.76
C GLU A 124 4.35 17.01 -0.53
N LEU A 125 4.23 15.97 -1.38
CA LEU A 125 3.47 16.06 -2.62
C LEU A 125 1.96 16.25 -2.37
N ARG A 126 1.37 15.54 -1.40
CA ARG A 126 -0.06 15.72 -1.05
C ARG A 126 -0.35 17.11 -0.46
N ARG A 127 0.57 17.71 0.31
CA ARG A 127 0.44 19.09 0.79
C ARG A 127 0.43 20.09 -0.36
N LEU A 128 1.32 19.90 -1.34
CA LEU A 128 1.34 20.73 -2.54
C LEU A 128 0.00 20.64 -3.30
N LEU A 129 -0.55 19.44 -3.47
CA LEU A 129 -1.86 19.26 -4.11
C LEU A 129 -2.98 19.96 -3.34
N THR A 130 -2.95 19.90 -2.01
CA THR A 130 -3.98 20.53 -1.16
C THR A 130 -3.90 22.06 -1.18
N SER A 131 -2.71 22.63 -1.37
CA SER A 131 -2.54 24.08 -1.52
C SER A 131 -3.03 24.63 -2.86
N LYS A 132 -3.25 23.76 -3.85
CA LYS A 132 -3.83 24.11 -5.16
C LYS A 132 -5.34 23.86 -5.14
N VAL A 133 -6.10 24.66 -5.87
CA VAL A 133 -7.55 24.46 -6.01
C VAL A 133 -7.78 23.14 -6.76
N ARG A 134 -8.36 22.13 -6.09
CA ARG A 134 -8.63 20.76 -6.60
C ARG A 134 -9.75 20.72 -7.66
N SER A 135 -9.74 21.64 -8.61
CA SER A 135 -10.75 21.72 -9.68
C SER A 135 -10.46 20.80 -10.87
N GLU A 136 -9.21 20.32 -10.99
CA GLU A 136 -8.79 19.45 -12.08
C GLU A 136 -8.87 17.97 -11.69
N GLN A 137 -9.50 17.16 -12.53
CA GLN A 137 -9.68 15.73 -12.31
C GLN A 137 -8.34 14.99 -12.13
N THR A 138 -7.27 15.44 -12.80
CA THR A 138 -5.93 14.86 -12.69
C THR A 138 -5.34 15.05 -11.29
N LEU A 139 -5.52 16.22 -10.67
CA LEU A 139 -5.03 16.50 -9.32
C LEU A 139 -5.78 15.68 -8.27
N LEU A 140 -7.11 15.54 -8.43
CA LEU A 140 -7.93 14.67 -7.56
C LEU A 140 -7.53 13.20 -7.68
N ARG A 141 -7.29 12.74 -8.91
CA ARG A 141 -6.81 11.38 -9.15
C ARG A 141 -5.46 11.15 -8.50
N LEU A 142 -4.51 12.08 -8.65
CA LEU A 142 -3.20 11.96 -8.05
C LEU A 142 -3.27 11.91 -6.52
N ASP A 143 -4.11 12.73 -5.89
CA ASP A 143 -4.29 12.71 -4.44
C ASP A 143 -4.81 11.35 -3.95
N LEU A 144 -5.79 10.76 -4.64
CA LEU A 144 -6.30 9.42 -4.32
C LEU A 144 -5.23 8.33 -4.48
N GLU A 145 -4.41 8.40 -5.54
CA GLU A 145 -3.32 7.43 -5.73
C GLU A 145 -2.22 7.59 -4.67
N LEU A 146 -1.91 8.82 -4.25
CA LEU A 146 -0.97 9.09 -3.15
C LEU A 146 -1.51 8.60 -1.80
N GLU A 147 -2.80 8.80 -1.54
CA GLU A 147 -3.47 8.28 -0.35
C GLU A 147 -3.37 6.76 -0.29
N LYS A 148 -3.75 6.06 -1.36
CA LYS A 148 -3.61 4.60 -1.46
C LYS A 148 -2.18 4.15 -1.22
N TYR A 149 -1.21 4.85 -1.81
CA TYR A 149 0.19 4.51 -1.65
C TYR A 149 0.68 4.72 -0.21
N SER A 150 0.15 5.70 0.50
CA SER A 150 0.45 5.93 1.93
C SER A 150 0.07 4.71 2.79
N PHE A 151 -1.08 4.08 2.53
CA PHE A 151 -1.49 2.85 3.22
C PHE A 151 -0.51 1.71 2.97
N VAL A 152 -0.06 1.55 1.73
CA VAL A 152 0.92 0.52 1.37
C VAL A 152 2.25 0.74 2.11
N LEU A 153 2.74 1.98 2.16
CA LEU A 153 3.96 2.31 2.89
C LEU A 153 3.82 2.08 4.40
N LEU A 154 2.69 2.48 5.00
CA LEU A 154 2.43 2.29 6.43
C LEU A 154 2.36 0.80 6.81
N SER A 155 1.67 -0.02 6.01
CA SER A 155 1.64 -1.48 6.19
C SER A 155 3.05 -2.08 6.11
N GLN A 156 3.90 -1.63 5.19
CA GLN A 156 5.29 -2.09 5.11
C GLN A 156 6.12 -1.67 6.31
N VAL A 157 5.92 -0.46 6.83
CA VAL A 157 6.60 -0.02 8.06
C VAL A 157 6.14 -0.86 9.25
N GLU A 158 4.85 -1.13 9.41
CA GLU A 158 4.32 -2.01 10.46
C GLU A 158 4.97 -3.39 10.42
N GLN A 159 5.02 -4.02 9.25
CA GLN A 159 5.69 -5.31 9.06
C GLN A 159 7.18 -5.25 9.43
N GLY A 160 7.88 -4.19 9.00
CA GLY A 160 9.27 -3.93 9.38
C GLY A 160 9.47 -3.81 10.90
N LEU A 161 8.57 -3.11 11.59
CA LEU A 161 8.61 -2.94 13.04
C LEU A 161 8.32 -4.25 13.79
N ASN A 162 7.43 -5.09 13.28
CA ASN A 162 7.09 -6.39 13.87
C ASN A 162 8.22 -7.42 13.73
N THR A 163 9.03 -7.30 12.68
CA THR A 163 10.17 -8.20 12.44
C THR A 163 11.48 -7.73 13.11
N GLY A 164 11.63 -6.43 13.38
CA GLY A 164 12.90 -5.81 13.77
C GLY A 164 13.33 -5.93 15.23
N GLY A 165 12.58 -6.62 16.11
CA GLY A 165 12.87 -6.67 17.54
C GLY A 165 12.64 -5.31 18.22
N GLY A 166 11.51 -5.16 18.91
CA GLY A 166 11.13 -3.88 19.52
C GLY A 166 12.16 -3.36 20.54
N GLY A 167 12.27 -2.03 20.66
CA GLY A 167 12.98 -1.36 21.76
C GLY A 167 14.34 -0.75 21.42
N SER A 168 14.83 -0.83 20.19
CA SER A 168 16.02 -0.07 19.76
C SER A 168 15.67 1.40 19.49
N THR A 169 16.68 2.29 19.53
CA THR A 169 16.49 3.71 19.21
C THR A 169 16.03 3.92 17.77
N ASP A 170 16.57 3.15 16.82
CA ASP A 170 16.17 3.17 15.40
C ASP A 170 14.72 2.68 15.23
N TRP A 171 14.30 1.64 15.97
CA TRP A 171 12.91 1.17 15.99
C TRP A 171 11.95 2.27 16.46
N TRP A 172 12.27 2.96 17.56
CA TRP A 172 11.45 4.08 18.05
C TRP A 172 11.40 5.24 17.07
N GLN A 173 12.52 5.58 16.43
CA GLN A 173 12.56 6.63 15.40
C GLN A 173 11.65 6.28 14.22
N ARG A 174 11.70 5.04 13.74
CA ARG A 174 10.84 4.55 12.65
C ARG A 174 9.36 4.59 13.03
N LEU A 175 9.03 4.10 14.22
CA LEU A 175 7.65 4.12 14.74
C LEU A 175 7.11 5.55 14.87
N LEU A 176 7.87 6.44 15.52
CA LEU A 176 7.45 7.83 15.71
C LEU A 176 7.31 8.56 14.38
N CYS A 177 8.24 8.35 13.44
CA CYS A 177 8.14 8.90 12.10
C CYS A 177 6.87 8.41 11.40
N ALA A 178 6.62 7.09 11.38
CA ALA A 178 5.45 6.51 10.75
C ALA A 178 4.13 7.01 11.36
N LEU A 179 4.06 7.10 12.69
CA LEU A 179 2.90 7.66 13.40
C LEU A 179 2.67 9.13 13.04
N GLN A 180 3.72 9.94 13.03
CA GLN A 180 3.63 11.35 12.64
C GLN A 180 3.13 11.48 11.19
N GLN A 181 3.66 10.67 10.28
CA GLN A 181 3.22 10.69 8.88
C GLN A 181 1.78 10.21 8.75
N ALA A 182 1.38 9.15 9.43
CA ALA A 182 0.00 8.65 9.43
C ALA A 182 -1.01 9.71 9.90
N LEU A 183 -0.69 10.46 10.96
CA LEU A 183 -1.53 11.56 11.44
C LEU A 183 -1.70 12.66 10.38
N VAL A 184 -0.60 13.06 9.73
CA VAL A 184 -0.65 14.07 8.66
C VAL A 184 -1.43 13.56 7.44
N GLN A 185 -1.30 12.28 7.09
CA GLN A 185 -2.08 11.68 6.01
C GLN A 185 -3.57 11.71 6.32
N ALA A 186 -3.96 11.40 7.57
CA ALA A 186 -5.34 11.46 8.02
C ALA A 186 -5.91 12.90 7.97
N GLU A 187 -5.12 13.90 8.36
CA GLU A 187 -5.48 15.32 8.21
C GLU A 187 -5.68 15.71 6.73
N LEU A 188 -4.77 15.29 5.85
CA LEU A 188 -4.82 15.61 4.41
C LEU A 188 -5.96 14.92 3.66
N SER A 189 -6.42 13.76 4.15
CA SER A 189 -7.59 13.05 3.62
C SER A 189 -8.92 13.67 4.06
N GLY A 190 -8.89 14.72 4.89
CA GLY A 190 -10.09 15.48 5.22
C GLY A 190 -10.90 14.92 6.39
N ILE A 191 -10.26 14.23 7.34
CA ILE A 191 -10.79 14.24 8.72
C ILE A 191 -10.81 15.71 9.11
N ALA A 192 -12.00 16.27 9.32
CA ALA A 192 -12.11 17.68 9.64
C ALA A 192 -11.25 17.96 10.89
N PRO A 193 -10.61 19.14 11.03
CA PRO A 193 -9.92 19.50 12.27
C PRO A 193 -10.81 19.32 13.52
N GLU A 194 -12.13 19.45 13.33
CA GLU A 194 -13.18 19.20 14.31
C GLU A 194 -13.28 17.73 14.76
N GLU A 195 -12.96 16.77 13.89
CA GLU A 195 -12.96 15.33 14.19
C GLU A 195 -11.64 14.88 14.84
N CYS A 196 -10.51 15.51 14.51
CA CYS A 196 -9.22 15.29 15.21
C CYS A 196 -9.22 15.83 16.65
N ALA A 197 -10.01 16.87 16.93
CA ALA A 197 -10.16 17.44 18.28
C ALA A 197 -10.87 16.50 19.27
N ILE A 198 -11.52 15.44 18.80
CA ILE A 198 -12.21 14.45 19.64
C ILE A 198 -11.22 13.41 20.23
N VAL A 199 -10.02 13.30 19.65
CA VAL A 199 -9.01 12.29 20.02
C VAL A 199 -7.92 12.84 20.97
N GLY A 200 -7.84 14.17 21.16
CA GLY A 200 -6.93 14.83 22.10
C GLY A 200 -7.61 15.29 23.37
#